data_AF-A0A2N0VKZ2-F1
#
_entry.id   AF-A0A2N0VKZ2-F1
#
_cell.length_a   1.000
_cell.length_b   1.000
_cell.length_c   1.000
_cell.angle_alpha   90.00
_cell.angle_beta   90.00
_cell.angle_gamma   90.00
#
_symmetry.space_group_name_H-M   'P 1'
#
loop_
_entity.id
_entity.type
_entity.pdbx_description
1 polymer ?
#
loop_
_entity_poly.entity_id
_entity_poly.type
_entity_poly.pdbx_seq_one_letter_code
_entity_poly.pdbx_strand_id
1 'polypeptide(L)'
;MIHEFTKENITTIGDILNTKPKPLGDDVFRFEVTNEEAGSKLALEIHLGLEVDDERMNMVTVYSGSTFLQLHNCTAFIASDILKQVTFFGKNGTNTTGLIVEQSAGCSMYANVNDAVLKGDFTKLPEDLMMCGVAMSLTDTADLDNFSFDDDELS
;
A
#
# COMPACT_ATOMS: atom_id res chain seq x y z
N MET A 1 -8.49 8.66 3.09
CA MET A 1 -7.51 9.74 3.30
C MET A 1 -6.15 9.17 2.97
N ILE A 2 -5.24 9.97 2.42
CA ILE A 2 -3.86 9.54 2.13
C ILE A 2 -3.05 9.75 3.41
N HIS A 3 -2.28 8.74 3.79
CA HIS A 3 -1.50 8.72 5.02
C HIS A 3 -0.03 8.47 4.70
N GLU A 4 0.84 9.10 5.48
CA GLU A 4 2.27 8.81 5.53
C GLU A 4 2.58 7.72 6.55
N PHE A 5 3.75 7.14 6.45
CA PHE A 5 4.17 6.07 7.36
C PHE A 5 4.71 6.63 8.68
N THR A 6 3.79 6.91 9.60
CA THR A 6 4.08 7.24 11.01
C THR A 6 3.61 6.12 11.93
N LYS A 7 4.15 6.02 13.15
CA LYS A 7 3.73 4.99 14.13
C LYS A 7 2.23 5.03 14.45
N GLU A 8 1.63 6.23 14.45
CA GLU A 8 0.19 6.40 14.61
C GLU A 8 -0.58 5.80 13.41
N ASN A 9 -0.17 6.14 12.19
CA ASN A 9 -0.77 5.66 10.96
C ASN A 9 -0.62 4.13 10.77
N ILE A 10 0.42 3.50 11.31
CA ILE A 10 0.57 2.03 11.39
C ILE A 10 -0.56 1.39 12.20
N THR A 11 -1.03 2.06 13.26
CA THR A 11 -2.16 1.56 14.07
C THR A 11 -3.46 1.59 13.26
N THR A 12 -3.68 2.66 12.48
CA THR A 12 -4.82 2.78 11.56
C THR A 12 -4.87 1.62 10.55
N ILE A 13 -3.71 1.20 10.01
CA ILE A 13 -3.63 0.03 9.12
C ILE A 13 -4.14 -1.23 9.83
N GLY A 14 -3.74 -1.42 11.09
CA GLY A 14 -4.18 -2.55 11.92
C GLY A 14 -5.69 -2.57 12.13
N ASP A 15 -6.27 -1.41 12.44
CA ASP A 15 -7.72 -1.27 12.65
C ASP A 15 -8.51 -1.65 11.40
N ILE A 16 -8.10 -1.17 10.22
CA ILE A 16 -8.76 -1.51 8.95
C ILE A 16 -8.61 -3.00 8.61
N LEU A 17 -7.43 -3.58 8.83
CA LEU A 17 -7.17 -4.99 8.55
C LEU A 17 -7.64 -5.93 9.68
N ASN A 18 -8.25 -5.40 10.73
CA ASN A 18 -8.71 -6.13 11.92
C ASN A 18 -7.60 -7.03 12.52
N THR A 19 -6.40 -6.48 12.64
CA THR A 19 -5.25 -7.17 13.24
C THR A 19 -4.35 -6.17 13.96
N LYS A 20 -3.46 -6.64 14.82
CA LYS A 20 -2.56 -5.78 15.59
C LYS A 20 -1.18 -5.73 14.93
N PRO A 21 -0.57 -4.55 14.77
CA PRO A 21 0.82 -4.46 14.35
C PRO A 21 1.72 -5.12 15.39
N LYS A 22 2.62 -5.98 14.93
CA LYS A 22 3.69 -6.60 15.72
C LYS A 22 5.01 -5.94 15.34
N PRO A 23 5.62 -5.10 16.20
CA PRO A 23 6.91 -4.52 15.92
C PRO A 23 7.99 -5.62 15.87
N LEU A 24 8.88 -5.54 14.89
CA LEU A 24 10.03 -6.41 14.68
C LEU A 24 11.30 -5.54 14.66
N GLY A 25 11.75 -5.11 15.84
CA GLY A 25 12.73 -4.04 15.96
C GLY A 25 12.06 -2.66 15.95
N ASP A 26 12.79 -1.63 15.54
CA ASP A 26 12.33 -0.24 15.65
C ASP A 26 11.54 0.24 14.42
N ASP A 27 11.88 -0.27 13.24
CA ASP A 27 11.41 0.27 11.95
C ASP A 27 10.60 -0.72 11.10
N VAL A 28 10.34 -1.93 11.62
CA VAL A 28 9.58 -2.97 10.91
C VAL A 28 8.32 -3.32 11.68
N PHE A 29 7.18 -3.30 10.99
CA PHE A 29 5.87 -3.68 11.55
C PHE A 29 5.26 -4.81 10.76
N ARG A 30 4.93 -5.90 11.44
CA ARG A 30 4.30 -7.08 10.85
C ARG A 30 2.83 -7.18 11.24
N PHE A 31 1.98 -7.44 10.26
CA PHE A 31 0.56 -7.71 10.41
C PHE A 31 0.30 -9.13 9.93
N GLU A 32 -0.48 -9.89 10.70
CA GLU A 32 -0.95 -11.21 10.30
C GLU A 32 -2.45 -11.08 10.06
N VAL A 33 -2.85 -11.23 8.80
CA VAL A 33 -4.25 -11.13 8.37
C VAL A 33 -4.73 -12.53 8.04
N THR A 34 -5.83 -12.93 8.65
CA THR A 34 -6.38 -14.28 8.53
C THR A 34 -7.87 -14.21 8.27
N ASN A 35 -8.35 -15.03 7.35
CA ASN A 35 -9.75 -15.28 7.12
C ASN A 35 -10.02 -16.76 7.33
N GLU A 36 -10.54 -17.10 8.51
CA GLU A 36 -10.79 -18.49 8.92
C GLU A 36 -11.85 -19.17 8.06
N GLU A 37 -12.85 -18.42 7.59
CA GLU A 37 -13.95 -18.95 6.79
C GLU A 37 -13.47 -19.40 5.40
N ALA A 38 -12.62 -18.59 4.75
CA ALA A 38 -12.04 -18.92 3.45
C ALA A 38 -10.75 -19.77 3.54
N GLY A 39 -10.19 -19.91 4.74
CA GLY A 39 -8.89 -20.57 4.96
C GLY A 39 -7.69 -19.79 4.41
N SER A 40 -7.87 -18.53 4.01
CA SER A 40 -6.80 -17.66 3.50
C SER A 40 -6.08 -16.95 4.65
N LYS A 41 -4.79 -16.70 4.43
CA LYS A 41 -3.96 -15.92 5.35
C LYS A 41 -2.84 -15.25 4.58
N LEU A 42 -2.42 -14.10 5.06
CA LEU A 42 -1.21 -13.43 4.61
C LEU A 42 -0.49 -12.77 5.79
N ALA A 43 0.81 -12.56 5.62
CA ALA A 43 1.57 -11.65 6.45
C ALA A 43 1.92 -10.41 5.62
N LEU A 44 1.73 -9.25 6.21
CA LEU A 44 2.12 -7.95 5.66
C LEU A 44 3.26 -7.40 6.53
N GLU A 45 4.35 -6.97 5.92
CA GLU A 45 5.44 -6.29 6.59
C GLU A 45 5.63 -4.89 6.00
N ILE A 46 5.73 -3.90 6.86
CA ILE A 46 6.00 -2.51 6.51
C ILE A 46 7.38 -2.19 7.08
N HIS A 47 8.34 -1.92 6.20
CA HIS A 47 9.70 -1.50 6.53
C HIS A 47 9.79 0.01 6.33
N LEU A 48 10.13 0.73 7.39
CA LEU A 48 10.23 2.18 7.40
C LEU A 48 11.68 2.61 7.24
N GLY A 49 11.92 3.63 6.43
CA GLY A 49 13.19 4.33 6.38
C GLY A 49 14.41 3.47 6.01
N LEU A 50 14.26 2.51 5.10
CA LEU A 50 15.40 1.78 4.53
C LEU A 50 16.30 2.75 3.77
N GLU A 51 17.61 2.66 3.99
CA GLU A 51 18.61 3.44 3.24
C GLU A 51 19.31 2.55 2.21
N VAL A 52 19.33 3.00 0.95
CA VAL A 52 20.09 2.38 -0.15
C VAL A 52 20.75 3.49 -0.95
N ASP A 53 22.07 3.46 -1.10
CA ASP A 53 22.85 4.48 -1.82
C ASP A 53 22.53 5.92 -1.37
N ASP A 54 22.43 6.14 -0.06
CA ASP A 54 22.05 7.41 0.59
C ASP A 54 20.62 7.90 0.27
N GLU A 55 19.78 7.07 -0.36
CA GLU A 55 18.36 7.34 -0.57
C GLU A 55 17.50 6.57 0.43
N ARG A 56 16.62 7.31 1.13
CA ARG A 56 15.66 6.75 2.09
C ARG A 56 14.37 6.32 1.38
N MET A 57 13.89 5.12 1.68
CA MET A 57 12.64 4.60 1.14
C MET A 57 11.88 3.73 2.16
N ASN A 58 10.57 3.64 1.99
CA ASN A 58 9.76 2.62 2.66
C ASN A 58 9.51 1.45 1.71
N MET A 59 9.32 0.27 2.29
CA MET A 59 9.01 -0.94 1.53
C MET A 59 7.86 -1.70 2.20
N VAL A 60 6.91 -2.15 1.39
CA VAL A 60 5.81 -3.00 1.84
C VAL A 60 5.95 -4.37 1.22
N THR A 61 5.88 -5.41 2.05
CA THR A 61 6.03 -6.80 1.64
C THR A 61 4.82 -7.62 2.04
N VAL A 62 4.30 -8.44 1.12
CA VAL A 62 3.21 -9.39 1.40
C VAL A 62 3.70 -10.81 1.16
N TYR A 63 3.50 -11.65 2.17
CA TYR A 63 3.70 -13.09 2.12
C TYR A 63 2.32 -13.76 2.16
N SER A 64 1.92 -14.37 1.05
CA SER A 64 0.69 -15.16 0.96
C SER A 64 1.04 -16.57 0.46
N GLY A 65 0.12 -17.53 0.57
CA GLY A 65 0.40 -18.98 0.50
C GLY A 65 1.43 -19.43 -0.56
N SER A 66 1.35 -18.90 -1.77
CA SER A 66 2.30 -19.16 -2.87
C SER A 66 2.92 -17.90 -3.47
N THR A 67 2.80 -16.76 -2.80
CA THR A 67 3.10 -15.45 -3.38
C THR A 67 3.93 -14.61 -2.42
N PHE A 68 4.96 -13.96 -2.97
CA PHE A 68 5.78 -12.97 -2.30
C PHE A 68 5.76 -11.70 -3.15
N LEU A 69 5.21 -10.61 -2.62
CA LEU A 69 5.10 -9.33 -3.32
C LEU A 69 5.86 -8.26 -2.54
N GLN A 70 6.61 -7.42 -3.24
CA GLN A 70 7.29 -6.28 -2.66
C GLN A 70 6.96 -5.02 -3.45
N LEU A 71 6.53 -3.99 -2.73
CA LEU A 71 6.39 -2.64 -3.22
C LEU A 71 7.54 -1.80 -2.64
N HIS A 72 8.51 -1.51 -3.50
CA HIS A 72 9.64 -0.63 -3.20
C HIS A 72 9.21 0.83 -3.40
N ASN A 73 9.92 1.76 -2.74
CA ASN A 73 9.61 3.18 -2.78
C ASN A 73 8.11 3.43 -2.50
N CYS A 74 7.57 2.78 -1.47
CA CYS A 74 6.19 2.96 -1.08
C CYS A 74 6.05 4.35 -0.43
N THR A 75 5.47 5.29 -1.15
CA THR A 75 5.44 6.70 -0.74
C THR A 75 4.32 6.96 0.27
N ALA A 76 3.17 6.32 0.08
CA ALA A 76 2.01 6.54 0.92
C ALA A 76 1.04 5.34 0.88
N PHE A 77 -0.03 5.45 1.66
CA PHE A 77 -1.12 4.49 1.62
C PHE A 77 -2.48 5.16 1.80
N ILE A 78 -3.53 4.46 1.41
CA ILE A 78 -4.92 4.84 1.65
C ILE A 78 -5.59 3.70 2.43
N ALA A 79 -6.07 4.03 3.63
CA ALA A 79 -6.88 3.14 4.44
C ALA A 79 -8.37 3.41 4.17
N SER A 80 -9.14 2.36 3.85
CA SER A 80 -10.58 2.48 3.57
C SER A 80 -11.37 1.51 4.44
N ASP A 81 -12.11 2.06 5.41
CA ASP A 81 -13.02 1.27 6.26
C ASP A 81 -14.23 0.74 5.48
N ILE A 82 -14.69 1.47 4.46
CA ILE A 82 -15.82 1.06 3.62
C ILE A 82 -15.45 -0.17 2.79
N LEU A 83 -14.26 -0.16 2.20
CA LEU A 83 -13.78 -1.27 1.36
C LEU A 83 -13.07 -2.37 2.17
N LYS A 84 -12.83 -2.13 3.46
CA LYS A 84 -12.09 -3.04 4.35
C LYS A 84 -10.72 -3.44 3.77
N GLN A 85 -10.01 -2.47 3.22
CA GLN A 85 -8.71 -2.67 2.58
C GLN A 85 -7.78 -1.49 2.81
N VAL A 86 -6.48 -1.76 2.64
CA VAL A 86 -5.42 -0.76 2.61
C VAL A 86 -4.73 -0.84 1.24
N THR A 87 -4.68 0.30 0.55
CA THR A 87 -3.98 0.45 -0.73
C THR A 87 -2.66 1.16 -0.48
N PHE A 88 -1.56 0.43 -0.58
CA PHE A 88 -0.21 0.96 -0.60
C PHE A 88 0.18 1.34 -2.02
N PHE A 89 0.91 2.44 -2.20
CA PHE A 89 1.37 2.81 -3.55
C PHE A 89 2.70 3.57 -3.52
N GLY A 90 3.43 3.40 -4.61
CA GLY A 90 4.62 4.17 -4.93
C GLY A 90 4.48 4.76 -6.32
N LYS A 91 4.92 6.00 -6.49
CA LYS A 91 4.92 6.70 -7.78
C LYS A 91 6.35 6.90 -8.26
N ASN A 92 6.58 6.63 -9.54
CA ASN A 92 7.84 6.92 -10.23
C ASN A 92 7.53 7.59 -11.57
N GLY A 93 7.73 8.91 -11.62
CA GLY A 93 7.33 9.73 -12.76
C GLY A 93 5.82 9.64 -13.03
N THR A 94 5.46 9.18 -14.23
CA THR A 94 4.06 9.04 -14.67
C THR A 94 3.47 7.66 -14.43
N ASN A 95 4.17 6.79 -13.70
CA ASN A 95 3.72 5.45 -13.41
C ASN A 95 3.56 5.24 -11.91
N THR A 96 2.45 4.61 -11.53
CA THR A 96 2.12 4.25 -10.16
C THR A 96 2.07 2.74 -10.03
N THR A 97 2.64 2.20 -8.96
CA THR A 97 2.44 0.81 -8.57
C THR A 97 1.63 0.78 -7.29
N GLY A 98 0.52 0.04 -7.29
CA GLY A 98 -0.32 -0.17 -6.12
C GLY A 98 -0.29 -1.62 -5.65
N LEU A 99 -0.28 -1.78 -4.33
CA LEU A 99 -0.43 -3.04 -3.63
C LEU A 99 -1.61 -2.91 -2.66
N ILE A 100 -2.67 -3.66 -2.91
CA ILE A 100 -3.89 -3.66 -2.10
C ILE A 100 -3.85 -4.87 -1.18
N VAL A 101 -4.13 -4.66 0.10
CA VAL A 101 -4.28 -5.70 1.11
C VAL A 101 -5.66 -5.58 1.73
N GLU A 102 -6.42 -6.66 1.72
CA GLU A 102 -7.79 -6.71 2.23
C GLU A 102 -7.84 -7.35 3.62
N GLN A 103 -8.81 -6.93 4.43
CA GLN A 103 -9.13 -7.56 5.73
C GLN A 103 -9.46 -9.06 5.58
N SER A 104 -9.94 -9.48 4.40
CA SER A 104 -10.26 -10.87 4.03
C SER A 104 -9.03 -11.76 3.77
N ALA A 105 -7.81 -11.26 4.05
CA ALA A 105 -6.53 -11.86 3.69
C ALA A 105 -6.32 -12.04 2.18
N GLY A 106 -6.96 -11.19 1.37
CA GLY A 106 -6.69 -11.02 -0.06
C GLY A 106 -5.59 -9.99 -0.31
N CYS A 107 -4.89 -10.12 -1.44
CA CYS A 107 -4.01 -9.08 -1.93
C CYS A 107 -3.98 -9.03 -3.45
N SER A 108 -3.86 -7.83 -4.01
CA SER A 108 -3.68 -7.61 -5.45
C SER A 108 -2.61 -6.55 -5.71
N MET A 109 -1.90 -6.67 -6.82
CA MET A 109 -0.86 -5.72 -7.22
C MET A 109 -1.10 -5.25 -8.65
N TYR A 110 -1.11 -3.94 -8.83
CA TYR A 110 -1.17 -3.29 -10.14
C TYR A 110 0.13 -2.52 -10.32
N ALA A 111 1.02 -3.04 -11.16
CA ALA A 111 2.35 -2.48 -11.35
C ALA A 111 2.45 -1.64 -12.63
N ASN A 112 3.26 -0.58 -12.56
CA ASN A 112 3.57 0.28 -13.70
C ASN A 112 2.32 0.86 -14.40
N VAL A 113 1.32 1.25 -13.60
CA VAL A 113 0.08 1.82 -14.09
C VAL A 113 0.33 3.26 -14.49
N ASN A 114 0.18 3.56 -15.77
CA ASN A 114 0.40 4.91 -16.27
C ASN A 114 -0.73 5.86 -15.83
N ASP A 115 -0.40 7.13 -15.58
CA ASP A 115 -1.35 8.20 -15.28
C ASP A 115 -2.53 8.27 -16.26
N ALA A 116 -2.35 7.92 -17.54
CA ALA A 116 -3.44 7.89 -18.51
C ALA A 116 -4.55 6.87 -18.16
N VAL A 117 -4.21 5.82 -17.41
CA VAL A 117 -5.18 4.83 -16.90
C VAL A 117 -5.87 5.33 -15.63
N LEU A 118 -5.17 6.09 -14.79
CA LEU A 118 -5.68 6.58 -13.50
C LEU A 118 -6.53 7.85 -13.63
N LYS A 119 -6.06 8.83 -14.41
CA LYS A 119 -6.68 10.15 -14.62
C LYS A 119 -7.72 10.15 -15.74
N GLY A 120 -7.78 9.06 -16.51
CA GLY A 120 -8.71 8.90 -17.62
C GLY A 120 -10.14 8.64 -17.14
N ASP A 121 -11.10 8.83 -18.04
CA ASP A 121 -12.47 8.36 -17.83
C ASP A 121 -12.46 6.83 -17.89
N PHE A 122 -12.59 6.15 -16.73
CA PHE A 122 -12.50 4.69 -16.65
C PHE A 122 -13.58 3.99 -17.49
N THR A 123 -14.69 4.65 -17.81
CA THR A 123 -15.74 4.10 -18.69
C THR A 123 -15.33 4.06 -20.16
N LYS A 124 -14.25 4.76 -20.52
CA LYS A 124 -13.66 4.78 -21.86
C LYS A 124 -12.40 3.92 -21.97
N LEU A 125 -11.96 3.31 -20.87
CA LEU A 125 -10.85 2.37 -20.92
C LEU A 125 -11.26 1.07 -21.60
N PRO A 126 -10.33 0.36 -22.25
CA PRO A 126 -10.55 -1.03 -22.63
C PRO A 126 -11.02 -1.85 -21.42
N GLU A 127 -11.92 -2.81 -21.63
CA GLU A 127 -12.53 -3.63 -20.57
C GLU A 127 -11.48 -4.27 -19.65
N ASP A 128 -10.38 -4.75 -20.25
CA ASP A 128 -9.26 -5.38 -19.54
C ASP A 128 -8.54 -4.44 -18.55
N LEU A 129 -8.64 -3.12 -18.75
CA LEU A 129 -7.99 -2.09 -17.92
C LEU A 129 -8.96 -1.42 -16.93
N MET A 130 -10.27 -1.60 -17.09
CA MET A 130 -11.27 -0.95 -16.24
C MET A 130 -11.09 -1.32 -14.76
N MET A 131 -10.81 -2.60 -14.47
CA MET A 131 -10.61 -3.05 -13.09
C MET A 131 -9.41 -2.38 -12.43
N CYS A 132 -8.33 -2.16 -13.17
CA CYS A 132 -7.17 -1.40 -12.68
C CYS A 132 -7.57 0.04 -12.36
N GLY A 133 -8.28 0.71 -13.28
CA GLY A 133 -8.76 2.08 -13.07
C GLY A 133 -9.64 2.19 -11.82
N VAL A 134 -10.56 1.25 -11.60
CA VAL A 134 -11.42 1.23 -10.41
C VAL A 134 -10.61 0.98 -9.14
N ALA A 135 -9.79 -0.07 -9.11
CA ALA A 135 -9.02 -0.47 -7.93
C ALA A 135 -8.02 0.61 -7.49
N MET A 136 -7.46 1.34 -8.44
CA MET A 136 -6.45 2.37 -8.22
C MET A 136 -7.03 3.79 -8.17
N SER A 137 -8.32 3.99 -8.41
CA SER A 137 -8.97 5.32 -8.44
C SER A 137 -8.73 6.16 -7.19
N LEU A 138 -8.60 5.52 -6.02
CA LEU A 138 -8.31 6.20 -4.77
C LEU A 138 -6.93 6.89 -4.78
N THR A 139 -5.97 6.34 -5.52
CA THR A 139 -4.60 6.87 -5.62
C THR A 139 -4.51 8.13 -6.49
N ASP A 140 -5.51 8.41 -7.33
CA ASP A 140 -5.53 9.60 -8.21
C ASP A 140 -5.81 10.90 -7.43
N THR A 141 -6.51 10.81 -6.30
CA THR A 141 -6.79 11.97 -5.43
C THR A 141 -5.57 12.45 -4.63
N ALA A 142 -4.44 11.77 -4.78
CA ALA A 142 -3.20 12.11 -4.12
C ALA A 142 -2.40 13.11 -4.96
N ASP A 143 -2.40 14.38 -4.55
CA ASP A 143 -1.42 15.37 -5.03
C ASP A 143 -0.02 14.95 -4.53
N LEU A 144 0.62 14.06 -5.29
CA LEU A 144 1.88 13.39 -4.94
C LEU A 144 3.13 14.22 -5.18
N ASP A 145 2.99 15.43 -5.71
CA ASP A 145 4.11 16.25 -6.18
C ASP A 145 4.79 17.05 -5.03
N ASN A 146 4.37 16.84 -3.77
CA ASN A 146 4.89 17.54 -2.59
C ASN A 146 5.36 16.61 -1.46
N PHE A 147 5.65 15.34 -1.74
CA PHE A 147 6.13 14.38 -0.72
C PHE A 147 7.66 14.37 -0.66
N SER A 148 8.22 14.99 0.38
CA SER A 148 9.59 14.77 0.85
C SER A 148 9.56 13.96 2.14
N PHE A 149 10.53 13.07 2.33
CA PHE A 149 10.78 12.49 3.65
C PHE A 149 11.43 13.58 4.51
N ASP A 150 10.64 14.43 5.16
CA ASP A 150 11.20 15.45 6.06
C ASP A 150 11.80 14.76 7.29
N ASP A 151 13.08 15.04 7.57
CA ASP A 151 13.94 14.35 8.56
C ASP A 151 13.55 14.61 10.04
N ASP A 152 12.51 15.39 10.31
CA ASP A 152 12.31 16.03 11.63
C ASP A 152 11.29 15.34 12.58
N GLU A 153 10.65 14.22 12.22
CA GLU A 153 9.65 13.55 13.09
C GLU A 153 10.08 12.21 13.72
N LEU A 154 11.38 11.90 13.75
CA LEU A 154 11.89 10.68 14.42
C LEU A 154 12.95 10.97 15.51
N SER A 155 12.72 12.00 16.32
CA SER A 155 13.45 12.23 17.58
C SER A 155 12.63 11.83 18.80
#